data_AF-A0A3C0A563-F1
#
_entry.id   AF-A0A3C0A563-F1
#
_cell.length_a   1.000
_cell.length_b   1.000
_cell.length_c   1.000
_cell.angle_alpha   90.00
_cell.angle_beta   90.00
_cell.angle_gamma   90.00
#
_symmetry.space_group_name_H-M   'P 1'
#
loop_
_entity.id
_entity.type
_entity.pdbx_description
1 polymer ?
#
loop_
_entity_poly.entity_id
_entity_poly.type
_entity_poly.pdbx_seq_one_letter_code
_entity_poly.pdbx_strand_id
1 'polypeptide(L)'
;MPEDKIVPNSSSNISSEEIDACISTLEKLLSHTNQLYDLTQDKRTALLKASGKLSRPTRDEHQRRRKDAKKATKRKMIAKDRHARKTTGIRSAREAALFVAPKLLAASAITEPAPILASARNCYVCKTLYTQLHHFYDSMCTSCGDLNYAKRFQTTDL
;
A
#
# COMPACT_ATOMS: atom_id res chain seq x y z
N MET A 1 7.98 -10.64 -43.71
CA MET A 1 7.01 -9.82 -42.97
C MET A 1 6.79 -10.49 -41.63
N PRO A 2 7.22 -9.89 -40.50
CA PRO A 2 7.02 -10.50 -39.20
C PRO A 2 5.56 -10.31 -38.77
N GLU A 3 4.92 -11.41 -38.39
CA GLU A 3 3.55 -11.47 -37.92
C GLU A 3 3.44 -10.77 -36.55
N ASP A 4 2.66 -9.70 -36.50
CA ASP A 4 2.29 -8.99 -35.29
C ASP A 4 1.51 -9.90 -34.35
N LYS A 5 2.19 -10.40 -33.30
CA LYS A 5 1.54 -11.05 -32.17
C LYS A 5 0.79 -9.97 -31.38
N ILE A 6 -0.52 -9.95 -31.56
CA ILE A 6 -1.47 -9.19 -30.74
C ILE A 6 -1.25 -9.58 -29.27
N VAL A 7 -0.61 -8.69 -28.52
CA VAL A 7 -0.51 -8.78 -27.06
C VAL A 7 -1.85 -8.29 -26.49
N PRO A 8 -2.63 -9.11 -25.77
CA PRO A 8 -3.85 -8.61 -25.15
C PRO A 8 -3.48 -7.61 -24.06
N ASN A 9 -4.06 -6.41 -24.20
CA ASN A 9 -3.98 -5.29 -23.28
C ASN A 9 -4.45 -5.71 -21.87
N SER A 10 -3.51 -5.93 -20.94
CA SER A 10 -3.81 -6.36 -19.57
C SER A 10 -3.78 -5.18 -18.60
N SER A 11 -4.88 -4.43 -18.57
CA SER A 11 -5.19 -3.52 -17.46
C SER A 11 -6.65 -3.62 -17.06
N SER A 12 -7.11 -4.86 -16.82
CA SER A 12 -8.34 -5.15 -16.09
C SER A 12 -7.97 -5.95 -14.84
N ASN A 13 -8.28 -5.40 -13.67
CA ASN A 13 -8.22 -6.20 -12.45
C ASN A 13 -9.24 -7.34 -12.60
N ILE A 14 -8.82 -8.58 -12.33
CA ILE A 14 -9.69 -9.76 -12.39
C ILE A 14 -10.73 -9.64 -11.27
N SER A 15 -12.02 -9.80 -11.58
CA SER A 15 -13.08 -9.72 -10.58
C SER A 15 -13.13 -10.99 -9.72
N SER A 16 -13.75 -10.92 -8.53
CA SER A 16 -13.95 -12.12 -7.70
C SER A 16 -14.80 -13.16 -8.43
N GLU A 17 -15.87 -12.70 -9.10
CA GLU A 17 -16.82 -13.53 -9.84
C GLU A 17 -16.13 -14.30 -10.99
N GLU A 18 -15.19 -13.67 -11.69
CA GLU A 18 -14.39 -14.32 -12.74
C GLU A 18 -13.49 -15.43 -12.17
N ILE A 19 -12.89 -15.20 -10.99
CA ILE A 19 -12.07 -16.20 -10.30
C ILE A 19 -12.94 -17.38 -9.86
N ASP A 20 -14.10 -17.10 -9.28
CA ASP A 20 -15.03 -18.13 -8.78
C ASP A 20 -15.56 -19.00 -9.94
N ALA A 21 -15.91 -18.38 -11.08
CA ALA A 21 -16.31 -19.11 -12.29
C ALA A 21 -15.16 -19.97 -12.87
N CYS A 22 -13.93 -19.47 -12.84
CA CYS A 22 -12.74 -20.21 -13.27
C CYS A 22 -12.47 -21.43 -12.38
N ILE A 23 -12.54 -21.26 -11.06
CA ILE A 23 -12.40 -22.35 -10.08
C ILE A 23 -13.48 -23.41 -10.31
N SER A 24 -14.74 -23.02 -10.42
CA SER A 24 -15.87 -23.94 -10.68
C SER A 24 -15.67 -24.74 -11.97
N THR A 25 -15.14 -24.11 -13.01
CA THR A 25 -14.85 -24.77 -14.30
C THR A 25 -13.72 -25.80 -14.15
N LEU A 26 -12.64 -25.45 -13.45
CA LEU A 26 -11.54 -26.38 -13.19
C LEU A 26 -12.00 -27.58 -12.36
N GLU A 27 -12.83 -27.37 -11.33
CA GLU A 27 -13.39 -28.44 -10.50
C GLU A 27 -14.32 -29.38 -11.29
N LYS A 28 -15.13 -28.84 -12.21
CA LYS A 28 -15.94 -29.65 -13.14
C LYS A 28 -15.08 -30.52 -14.06
N LEU A 29 -14.00 -29.96 -14.60
CA LEU A 29 -13.05 -30.70 -15.44
C LEU A 29 -12.28 -31.77 -14.66
N LEU A 30 -12.02 -31.54 -13.37
CA LEU A 30 -11.38 -32.52 -12.48
C LEU A 30 -12.34 -33.66 -12.08
N SER A 31 -13.62 -33.36 -11.88
CA SER A 31 -14.65 -34.37 -11.57
C SER A 31 -15.11 -35.18 -12.78
N HIS A 32 -15.09 -34.59 -13.99
CA HIS A 32 -15.53 -35.21 -15.24
C HIS A 32 -14.40 -35.18 -16.28
N THR A 33 -13.35 -35.97 -16.06
CA THR A 33 -12.11 -35.93 -16.84
C THR A 33 -12.27 -36.24 -18.33
N ASN A 34 -13.36 -36.92 -18.74
CA ASN A 34 -13.67 -37.17 -20.15
C ASN A 34 -13.89 -35.87 -20.94
N GLN A 35 -14.45 -34.83 -20.32
CA GLN A 35 -14.67 -33.52 -20.97
C GLN A 35 -13.36 -32.85 -21.42
N LEU A 36 -12.23 -33.24 -20.83
CA LEU A 36 -10.91 -32.76 -21.26
C LEU A 36 -10.51 -33.30 -22.65
N TYR A 37 -11.05 -34.45 -23.05
CA TYR A 37 -10.83 -35.04 -24.37
C TYR A 37 -11.81 -34.51 -25.43
N ASP A 38 -12.94 -33.97 -25.00
CA ASP A 38 -13.91 -33.28 -25.87
C ASP A 38 -13.42 -31.90 -26.32
N LEU A 39 -12.42 -31.34 -25.62
CA LEU A 39 -11.75 -30.10 -26.01
C LEU A 39 -10.84 -30.33 -27.22
N THR A 40 -10.83 -29.35 -28.14
CA THR A 40 -9.80 -29.26 -29.19
C THR A 40 -8.39 -29.31 -28.57
N GLN A 41 -7.45 -29.97 -29.26
CA GLN A 41 -6.07 -30.14 -28.81
C GLN A 41 -5.41 -28.82 -28.38
N ASP A 42 -5.66 -27.73 -29.11
CA ASP A 42 -5.12 -26.41 -28.81
C ASP A 42 -5.64 -25.85 -27.48
N LYS A 43 -6.96 -25.89 -27.25
CA LYS A 43 -7.58 -25.44 -26.00
C LYS A 43 -7.11 -26.27 -24.81
N ARG A 44 -7.03 -27.59 -24.95
CA ARG A 44 -6.51 -28.48 -23.90
C ARG A 44 -5.07 -28.15 -23.55
N THR A 45 -4.22 -27.99 -24.57
CA THR A 45 -2.80 -27.64 -24.39
C THR A 45 -2.64 -26.28 -23.73
N ALA A 46 -3.40 -25.28 -24.18
CA ALA A 46 -3.38 -23.94 -23.61
C ALA A 46 -3.81 -23.94 -22.13
N LEU A 47 -4.91 -24.62 -21.80
CA LEU A 47 -5.42 -24.74 -20.44
C LEU A 47 -4.37 -25.37 -19.51
N LEU A 48 -3.85 -26.55 -19.88
CA LEU A 48 -2.86 -27.27 -19.05
C LEU A 48 -1.56 -26.48 -18.90
N LYS A 49 -1.09 -25.83 -19.96
CA LYS A 49 0.12 -25.01 -19.94
C LYS A 49 -0.06 -23.78 -19.05
N ALA A 50 -1.21 -23.12 -19.11
CA ALA A 50 -1.52 -21.96 -18.26
C ALA A 50 -1.63 -22.36 -16.79
N SER A 51 -2.44 -23.37 -16.48
CA SER A 51 -2.62 -23.91 -15.12
C SER A 51 -1.29 -24.41 -14.54
N GLY A 52 -0.48 -25.10 -15.35
CA GLY A 52 0.85 -25.56 -14.97
C GLY A 52 1.81 -24.42 -14.63
N LYS A 53 1.87 -23.36 -15.46
CA LYS A 53 2.69 -22.17 -15.19
C LYS A 53 2.20 -21.38 -13.95
N LEU A 54 0.91 -21.43 -13.66
CA LEU A 54 0.34 -20.77 -12.49
C LEU A 54 0.70 -21.54 -11.21
N SER A 55 0.49 -22.86 -11.21
CA SER A 55 0.72 -23.77 -10.08
C SER A 55 2.21 -24.04 -9.81
N ARG A 56 3.00 -24.28 -10.86
CA ARG A 56 4.43 -24.61 -10.81
C ARG A 56 5.23 -23.66 -11.73
N PRO A 57 5.42 -22.40 -11.32
CA PRO A 57 6.26 -21.47 -12.07
C PRO A 57 7.73 -21.90 -12.06
N THR A 58 8.52 -21.40 -13.02
CA THR A 58 9.97 -21.56 -13.00
C THR A 58 10.59 -20.85 -11.79
N ARG A 59 11.82 -21.23 -11.41
CA ARG A 59 12.54 -20.59 -10.29
C ARG A 59 12.59 -19.07 -10.41
N ASP A 60 12.89 -18.57 -11.60
CA ASP A 60 13.05 -17.13 -11.86
C ASP A 60 11.70 -16.39 -11.78
N GLU A 61 10.64 -17.00 -12.29
CA GLU A 61 9.28 -16.45 -12.20
C GLU A 61 8.79 -16.44 -10.75
N HIS A 62 9.05 -17.52 -9.99
CA HIS A 62 8.73 -17.57 -8.56
C HIS A 62 9.48 -16.49 -7.77
N GLN A 63 10.78 -16.29 -8.05
CA GLN A 63 11.58 -15.24 -7.42
C GLN A 63 11.05 -13.84 -7.76
N ARG A 64 10.68 -13.62 -9.03
CA ARG A 64 10.04 -12.37 -9.48
C ARG A 64 8.75 -12.09 -8.74
N ARG A 65 7.81 -13.05 -8.69
CA ARG A 65 6.53 -12.92 -7.97
C ARG A 65 6.73 -12.53 -6.50
N ARG A 66 7.66 -13.19 -5.81
CA ARG A 66 7.97 -12.89 -4.40
C ARG A 66 8.54 -11.47 -4.22
N LYS A 67 9.45 -11.05 -5.11
CA LYS A 67 10.04 -9.71 -5.08
C LYS A 67 8.98 -8.64 -5.35
N ASP A 68 8.12 -8.86 -6.33
CA ASP A 68 7.07 -7.92 -6.70
C ASP A 68 6.00 -7.82 -5.61
N ALA A 69 5.61 -8.94 -4.98
CA ALA A 69 4.71 -8.95 -3.82
C ALA A 69 5.30 -8.13 -2.65
N LYS A 70 6.58 -8.36 -2.31
CA LYS A 70 7.27 -7.58 -1.25
C LYS A 70 7.38 -6.09 -1.59
N LYS A 71 7.58 -5.76 -2.87
CA LYS A 71 7.62 -4.36 -3.33
C LYS A 71 6.22 -3.71 -3.24
N ALA A 72 5.17 -4.45 -3.60
CA ALA A 72 3.80 -3.98 -3.52
C ALA A 72 3.36 -3.71 -2.07
N THR A 73 3.67 -4.62 -1.14
CA THR A 73 3.39 -4.40 0.30
C THR A 73 4.14 -3.19 0.84
N LYS A 74 5.44 -3.05 0.51
CA LYS A 74 6.23 -1.88 0.89
C LYS A 74 5.68 -0.57 0.31
N ARG A 75 5.21 -0.57 -0.95
CA ARG A 75 4.57 0.61 -1.57
C ARG A 75 3.28 0.99 -0.84
N LYS A 76 2.42 0.02 -0.52
CA LYS A 76 1.19 0.26 0.26
C LYS A 76 1.49 0.84 1.64
N MET A 77 2.49 0.29 2.33
CA MET A 77 2.98 0.80 3.62
C MET A 77 3.46 2.26 3.52
N ILE A 78 4.33 2.57 2.56
CA ILE A 78 4.85 3.93 2.35
C ILE A 78 3.72 4.92 2.01
N ALA A 79 2.74 4.50 1.21
CA ALA A 79 1.59 5.33 0.85
C ALA A 79 0.73 5.64 2.09
N LYS A 80 0.45 4.63 2.93
CA LYS A 80 -0.25 4.80 4.21
C LYS A 80 0.49 5.78 5.13
N ASP A 81 1.80 5.58 5.32
CA ASP A 81 2.62 6.46 6.15
C ASP A 81 2.76 7.88 5.59
N ARG A 82 2.70 8.04 4.26
CA ARG A 82 2.65 9.37 3.62
C ARG A 82 1.32 10.05 3.92
N HIS A 83 0.21 9.34 3.81
CA HIS A 83 -1.12 9.88 4.10
C HIS A 83 -1.24 10.28 5.59
N ALA A 84 -0.80 9.42 6.50
CA ALA A 84 -0.79 9.69 7.94
C ALA A 84 0.02 10.94 8.32
N ARG A 85 1.13 11.23 7.61
CA ARG A 85 1.90 12.46 7.85
C ARG A 85 1.24 13.70 7.28
N LYS A 86 0.53 13.56 6.15
CA LYS A 86 -0.15 14.67 5.49
C LYS A 86 -1.20 15.33 6.40
N THR A 87 -1.81 14.56 7.31
CA THR A 87 -2.80 15.06 8.25
C THR A 87 -2.22 15.84 9.44
N THR A 88 -0.90 15.85 9.65
CA THR A 88 -0.28 16.59 10.75
C THR A 88 -0.38 18.11 10.56
N GLY A 89 -0.53 18.85 11.65
CA GLY A 89 -0.73 20.31 11.62
C GLY A 89 0.34 21.07 10.82
N ILE A 90 1.62 20.69 10.90
CA ILE A 90 2.70 21.34 10.14
C ILE A 90 2.57 21.12 8.63
N ARG A 91 2.02 19.99 8.18
CA ARG A 91 1.78 19.70 6.76
C ARG A 91 0.56 20.43 6.27
N SER A 92 -0.54 20.34 7.01
CA SER A 92 -1.79 21.07 6.71
C SER A 92 -1.54 22.58 6.63
N ALA A 93 -0.77 23.16 7.55
CA ALA A 93 -0.44 24.59 7.53
C ALA A 93 0.44 25.00 6.33
N ARG A 94 1.26 24.10 5.79
CA ARG A 94 2.08 24.36 4.60
C ARG A 94 1.29 24.23 3.30
N GLU A 95 0.24 23.43 3.28
CA GLU A 95 -0.64 23.26 2.11
C GLU A 95 -1.74 24.31 2.02
N ALA A 96 -1.98 25.09 3.09
CA ALA A 96 -2.96 26.17 3.12
C ALA A 96 -2.61 27.29 2.13
N ALA A 97 -3.60 27.79 1.40
CA ALA A 97 -3.42 28.86 0.41
C ALA A 97 -3.00 30.19 1.05
N LEU A 98 -3.43 30.43 2.29
CA LEU A 98 -3.04 31.57 3.10
C LEU A 98 -2.29 31.06 4.32
N PHE A 99 -1.12 31.65 4.57
CA PHE A 99 -0.39 31.38 5.79
C PHE A 99 -1.13 32.01 6.97
N VAL A 100 -1.58 31.17 7.91
CA VAL A 100 -2.19 31.59 9.17
C VAL A 100 -1.33 31.03 10.31
N ALA A 101 -0.92 31.91 11.23
CA ALA A 101 -0.20 31.50 12.41
C ALA A 101 -1.03 30.47 13.20
N PRO A 102 -0.51 29.25 13.44
CA PRO A 102 -1.23 28.23 14.19
C PRO A 102 -1.55 28.74 15.60
N LYS A 103 -2.78 28.51 16.07
CA LYS A 103 -3.18 28.78 17.45
C LYS A 103 -2.79 27.59 18.34
N LEU A 104 -2.55 27.84 19.62
CA LEU A 104 -2.32 26.79 20.60
C LEU A 104 -3.62 25.99 20.75
N LEU A 105 -3.57 24.69 20.45
CA LEU A 105 -4.70 23.80 20.68
C LEU A 105 -4.69 23.33 22.15
N ALA A 106 -5.82 23.47 22.83
CA ALA A 106 -6.03 22.81 24.12
C ALA A 106 -6.11 21.29 23.91
N ALA A 107 -5.76 20.50 24.93
CA ALA A 107 -5.84 19.05 24.86
C ALA A 107 -7.25 18.54 24.49
N SER A 108 -8.30 19.25 24.93
CA SER A 108 -9.70 18.97 24.58
C SER A 108 -10.05 19.25 23.11
N ALA A 109 -9.27 20.06 22.41
CA ALA A 109 -9.45 20.37 21.00
C ALA A 109 -8.74 19.36 20.07
N ILE A 110 -7.95 18.44 20.62
CA ILE A 110 -7.33 17.34 19.88
C ILE A 110 -8.34 16.17 19.88
N THR A 111 -9.28 16.21 18.95
CA THR A 111 -10.38 15.23 18.85
C THR A 111 -9.98 13.91 18.22
N GLU A 112 -8.94 13.89 17.38
CA GLU A 112 -8.53 12.70 16.64
C GLU A 112 -7.32 12.00 17.28
N PRO A 113 -7.32 10.66 17.36
CA PRO A 113 -6.18 9.93 17.85
C PRO A 113 -4.95 10.16 16.96
N ALA A 114 -3.80 10.32 17.61
CA ALA A 114 -2.51 10.48 16.96
C ALA A 114 -2.28 9.38 15.89
N PRO A 115 -2.05 9.74 14.61
CA PRO A 115 -1.87 8.74 13.56
C PRO A 115 -0.67 7.83 13.84
N ILE A 116 -0.82 6.53 13.59
CA ILE A 116 0.24 5.54 13.78
C ILE A 116 0.84 5.16 12.42
N LEU A 117 2.17 5.27 12.35
CA LEU A 117 2.96 4.83 11.20
C LEU A 117 3.17 3.32 11.23
N ALA A 118 3.12 2.70 10.06
CA ALA A 118 3.43 1.29 9.88
C ALA A 118 4.94 1.01 10.00
N SER A 119 5.79 1.98 9.68
CA SER A 119 7.24 1.90 9.90
C SER A 119 7.69 2.93 10.93
N ALA A 120 8.47 2.48 11.92
CA ALA A 120 9.11 3.39 12.87
C ALA A 120 10.06 4.37 12.16
N ARG A 121 10.14 5.59 12.69
CA ARG A 121 11.00 6.68 12.21
C ARG A 121 11.86 7.21 13.33
N ASN A 122 13.00 7.80 12.99
CA ASN A 122 13.87 8.46 13.96
C ASN A 122 13.37 9.87 14.24
N CYS A 123 13.20 10.22 15.51
CA CYS A 123 12.89 11.58 15.94
C CYS A 123 13.99 12.53 15.46
N TYR A 124 13.62 13.67 14.87
CA TYR A 124 14.58 14.66 14.39
C TYR A 124 15.46 15.21 15.52
N VAL A 125 14.92 15.31 16.74
CA VAL A 125 15.59 15.87 17.92
C VAL A 125 16.42 14.81 18.64
N CYS A 126 15.79 13.84 19.31
CA CYS A 126 16.46 12.88 20.17
C CYS A 126 16.88 11.56 19.48
N LYS A 127 16.57 11.40 18.18
CA LYS A 127 16.87 10.21 17.36
C LYS A 127 16.21 8.89 17.80
N THR A 128 15.38 8.89 18.84
CA THR A 128 14.61 7.70 19.24
C THR A 128 13.63 7.28 18.16
N LEU A 129 13.39 5.98 18.06
CA LEU A 129 12.39 5.43 17.16
C LEU A 129 10.99 5.71 17.69
N TYR A 130 10.10 6.17 16.81
CA TYR A 130 8.69 6.41 17.11
C TYR A 130 7.80 5.97 15.95
N THR A 131 6.58 5.55 16.27
CA THR A 131 5.52 5.20 15.30
C THR A 131 4.31 6.11 15.44
N GLN A 132 4.02 6.61 16.65
CA GLN A 132 2.93 7.53 16.91
C GLN A 132 3.33 8.96 16.53
N LEU A 133 2.57 9.57 15.62
CA LEU A 133 2.81 10.96 15.20
C LEU A 133 2.28 11.95 16.25
N HIS A 134 3.01 13.04 16.45
CA HIS A 134 2.48 14.19 17.19
C HIS A 134 1.42 14.89 16.33
N HIS A 135 0.36 15.41 16.95
CA HIS A 135 -0.75 16.08 16.24
C HIS A 135 -0.27 17.20 15.31
N PHE A 136 0.77 17.94 15.71
CA PHE A 136 1.35 19.01 14.92
C PHE A 136 2.61 18.62 14.11
N TYR A 137 3.48 17.75 14.62
CA TYR A 137 4.81 17.49 14.01
C TYR A 137 4.90 16.08 13.44
N ASP A 138 5.34 15.95 12.19
CA ASP A 138 5.53 14.65 11.51
C ASP A 138 6.95 14.06 11.65
N SER A 139 7.89 14.85 12.18
CA SER A 139 9.32 14.54 12.25
C SER A 139 9.86 14.39 13.68
N MET A 140 9.02 14.42 14.70
CA MET A 140 9.42 14.31 16.11
C MET A 140 8.59 13.24 16.82
N CYS A 141 9.18 12.57 17.82
CA CYS A 141 8.41 11.77 18.76
C CYS A 141 7.49 12.67 19.60
N THR A 142 6.49 12.09 20.27
CA THR A 142 5.50 12.82 21.08
C THR A 142 6.16 13.75 22.09
N SER A 143 7.10 13.27 22.91
CA SER A 143 7.73 14.07 23.96
C SER A 143 8.53 15.27 23.42
N CYS A 144 9.30 15.10 22.34
CA CYS A 144 9.99 16.21 21.69
C CYS A 144 9.00 17.15 21.00
N GLY A 145 7.93 16.60 20.41
CA GLY A 145 6.86 17.36 19.77
C GLY A 145 6.14 18.27 20.75
N ASP A 146 5.72 17.75 21.90
CA ASP A 146 5.02 18.49 22.95
C ASP A 146 5.88 19.64 23.47
N LEU A 147 7.16 19.37 23.79
CA LEU A 147 8.11 20.39 24.24
C LEU A 147 8.31 21.49 23.19
N ASN A 148 8.49 21.12 21.92
CA ASN A 148 8.66 22.09 20.83
C ASN A 148 7.38 22.83 20.48
N TYR A 149 6.22 22.22 20.68
CA TYR A 149 4.93 22.85 20.44
C TYR A 149 4.66 23.90 21.52
N ALA A 150 4.86 23.56 22.80
CA ALA A 150 4.73 24.51 23.91
C ALA A 150 5.64 25.73 23.76
N LYS A 151 6.92 25.52 23.39
CA LYS A 151 7.88 26.62 23.15
C LYS A 151 7.43 27.60 22.06
N ARG A 152 6.62 27.14 21.10
CA ARG A 152 6.16 27.95 19.96
C ARG A 152 5.23 29.10 20.37
N PHE A 153 4.68 29.04 21.58
CA PHE A 153 3.74 30.02 22.11
C PHE A 153 4.29 30.78 23.31
N GLN A 154 5.58 30.59 23.63
CA GLN A 154 6.24 31.39 24.66
C GLN A 154 6.45 32.80 24.13
N THR A 155 6.13 33.80 24.96
CA THR A 155 6.37 35.21 24.70
C THR A 155 7.51 35.71 25.58
N THR A 156 8.19 36.76 25.13
CA THR A 156 9.23 37.45 25.89
C THR A 156 9.08 38.93 25.58
N ASP A 157 9.15 39.76 26.61
CA ASP A 157 9.26 41.21 26.45
C ASP A 157 10.71 41.53 26.11
N LEU A 158 10.93 42.15 24.94
CA LEU A 158 12.25 42.27 24.29
C LEU A 158 12.84 43.66 24.44
#